data_AF-A0A958C4Z3-F1
#
_entry.id   AF-A0A958C4Z3-F1
#
_cell.length_a   1.000
_cell.length_b   1.000
_cell.length_c   1.000
_cell.angle_alpha   90.00
_cell.angle_beta   90.00
_cell.angle_gamma   90.00
#
_symmetry.space_group_name_H-M   'P 1'
#
loop_
_entity.id
_entity.type
_entity.pdbx_description
1 polymer ?
#
loop_
_entity_poly.entity_id
_entity_poly.type
_entity_poly.pdbx_seq_one_letter_code
_entity_poly.pdbx_strand_id
1 'polypeptide(L)'
;MGMGAGTGTEGQSVYEEYVEKYGKDNADYLMQVMGQWQAHYKRAAYIEMGVGDGSRVENIARSDASQRGWIFEKITGDMVLVRRLLFGDWERDFLVLEPGQSLKMTFDENVIGCVLPATTNQT
;
A
#
# COMPACT_ATOMS: atom_id res chain seq x y z
N MET A 1 -9.26 -1.60 -8.11
CA MET A 1 -8.07 -2.44 -8.40
C MET A 1 -7.34 -2.62 -7.09
N GLY A 2 -7.52 -3.75 -6.41
CA GLY A 2 -6.76 -4.08 -5.21
C GLY A 2 -5.60 -5.00 -5.61
N MET A 3 -4.37 -4.63 -5.25
CA MET A 3 -3.16 -5.44 -5.43
C MET A 3 -3.21 -6.69 -4.54
N GLY A 4 -4.09 -7.64 -4.89
CA GLY A 4 -4.27 -8.89 -4.15
C GLY A 4 -4.96 -10.00 -4.94
N ALA A 5 -5.55 -9.69 -6.09
CA ALA A 5 -6.27 -10.66 -6.91
C ALA A 5 -5.72 -10.69 -8.34
N GLY A 6 -4.64 -11.45 -8.55
CA GLY A 6 -4.23 -11.90 -9.89
C GLY A 6 -2.76 -11.74 -10.21
N THR A 7 -1.92 -12.69 -9.80
CA THR A 7 -0.56 -12.82 -10.38
C THR A 7 -0.26 -14.29 -10.69
N GLY A 8 -1.09 -14.90 -11.54
CA GLY A 8 -0.71 -16.13 -12.23
C GLY A 8 0.00 -15.83 -13.56
N THR A 9 -0.40 -14.74 -14.23
CA THR A 9 0.02 -14.38 -15.58
C THR A 9 1.07 -13.26 -15.64
N GLU A 10 1.20 -12.46 -14.57
CA GLU A 10 2.18 -11.35 -14.50
C GLU A 10 3.61 -11.81 -14.20
N GLY A 11 3.79 -13.00 -13.59
CA GLY A 11 5.11 -13.48 -13.17
C GLY A 11 6.05 -13.87 -14.32
N GLN A 12 5.51 -14.28 -15.48
CA GLN A 12 6.32 -14.67 -16.64
C GLN A 12 6.86 -13.46 -17.41
N SER A 13 6.04 -12.43 -17.66
CA SER A 13 6.48 -11.22 -18.35
C SER A 13 7.51 -10.43 -17.54
N VAL A 14 7.34 -10.40 -16.21
CA VAL A 14 8.27 -9.74 -15.28
C VAL A 14 9.62 -10.48 -15.23
N TYR A 15 9.61 -11.80 -15.34
CA TYR A 15 10.85 -12.59 -15.37
C TYR A 15 11.66 -12.35 -16.66
N GLU A 16 11.01 -12.35 -17.83
CA GLU A 16 11.68 -12.07 -19.11
C GLU A 16 12.34 -10.68 -19.12
N GLU A 17 11.65 -9.67 -18.59
CA GLU A 17 12.18 -8.31 -18.44
C GLU A 17 13.43 -8.26 -17.53
N TYR A 18 13.43 -9.01 -16.43
CA TYR A 18 14.59 -9.06 -15.54
C TYR A 18 15.76 -9.84 -16.11
N VAL A 19 15.50 -10.89 -16.90
CA VAL A 19 16.56 -11.62 -17.61
C VAL A 19 17.25 -10.68 -18.61
N GLU A 20 16.50 -9.86 -19.33
CA GLU A 20 17.06 -8.89 -20.28
C GLU A 20 17.87 -7.80 -19.59
N LYS A 21 17.36 -7.24 -18.48
CA LYS A 21 18.02 -6.12 -17.77
C LYS A 21 19.20 -6.53 -16.91
N TYR A 22 19.16 -7.71 -16.32
CA TYR A 22 20.07 -8.09 -15.25
C TYR A 22 20.75 -9.45 -15.46
N GLY A 23 20.43 -10.16 -16.54
CA GLY A 23 20.91 -11.51 -16.80
C GLY A 23 20.14 -12.56 -15.99
N LYS A 24 20.25 -13.80 -16.46
CA LYS A 24 19.48 -14.94 -15.95
C LYS A 24 19.70 -15.19 -14.45
N ASP A 25 20.95 -15.23 -14.01
CA ASP A 25 21.28 -15.54 -12.61
C ASP A 25 20.72 -14.50 -11.64
N ASN A 26 20.70 -13.22 -12.02
CA ASN A 26 20.15 -12.17 -11.16
C ASN A 26 18.62 -12.15 -11.21
N ALA A 27 18.01 -12.45 -12.37
CA ALA A 27 16.57 -12.60 -12.49
C ALA A 27 16.05 -13.79 -11.66
N ASP A 28 16.77 -14.93 -11.68
CA ASP A 28 16.46 -16.11 -10.87
C ASP A 28 16.51 -15.77 -9.37
N TYR A 29 17.54 -15.04 -8.93
CA TYR A 29 17.64 -14.57 -7.55
C TYR A 29 16.51 -13.59 -7.17
N LEU A 30 16.20 -12.60 -8.03
CA LEU A 30 15.11 -11.64 -7.80
C LEU A 30 13.75 -12.33 -7.72
N MET A 31 13.48 -13.29 -8.61
CA MET A 31 12.25 -14.09 -8.56
C MET A 31 12.18 -14.95 -7.31
N GLN A 32 13.30 -15.54 -6.89
CA GLN A 32 13.37 -16.29 -5.64
C GLN A 32 13.04 -15.40 -4.43
N VAL A 33 13.62 -14.21 -4.35
CA VAL A 33 13.38 -13.26 -3.24
C VAL A 33 11.94 -12.72 -3.26
N MET A 34 11.41 -12.36 -4.44
CA MET A 34 10.03 -11.87 -4.55
C MET A 34 8.98 -12.96 -4.33
N GLY A 35 9.26 -14.20 -4.76
CA GLY A 35 8.41 -15.37 -4.51
C GLY A 35 8.39 -15.79 -3.04
N GLN A 36 9.48 -15.58 -2.29
CA GLN A 36 9.53 -15.88 -0.86
C GLN A 36 8.53 -15.06 -0.05
N TRP A 37 8.30 -13.78 -0.38
CA TRP A 37 7.31 -12.98 0.33
C TRP A 37 5.92 -13.62 0.18
N GLN A 38 5.54 -14.04 -1.03
CA GLN A 38 4.27 -14.73 -1.28
C GLN A 38 4.11 -16.02 -0.45
N ALA A 39 5.19 -16.78 -0.25
CA ALA A 39 5.19 -18.01 0.54
C ALA A 39 4.99 -17.80 2.05
N HIS A 40 5.30 -16.59 2.56
CA HIS A 40 5.13 -16.27 3.99
C HIS A 40 3.77 -15.66 4.34
N TYR A 41 2.97 -15.27 3.34
CA TYR A 41 1.59 -14.87 3.61
C TYR A 41 0.77 -16.08 4.03
N LYS A 42 0.35 -16.08 5.29
CA LYS A 42 -0.48 -17.13 5.89
C LYS A 42 -1.83 -16.58 6.38
N ARG A 43 -2.19 -15.36 5.97
CA ARG A 43 -3.31 -14.63 6.57
C ARG A 43 -4.12 -13.88 5.52
N ALA A 44 -5.43 -14.04 5.57
CA ALA A 44 -6.39 -13.18 4.89
C ALA A 44 -7.07 -12.29 5.93
N ALA A 45 -6.82 -10.98 5.88
CA ALA A 45 -7.42 -10.02 6.80
C ALA A 45 -8.55 -9.25 6.12
N TYR A 46 -9.72 -9.19 6.75
CA TYR A 46 -10.82 -8.32 6.37
C TYR A 46 -10.92 -7.17 7.37
N ILE A 47 -10.87 -5.92 6.89
CA ILE A 47 -11.01 -4.73 7.74
C ILE A 47 -12.45 -4.23 7.66
N GLU A 48 -13.16 -4.33 8.78
CA GLU A 48 -14.51 -3.82 8.93
C GLU A 48 -14.47 -2.32 9.23
N MET A 49 -14.70 -1.51 8.21
CA MET A 49 -14.67 -0.04 8.31
C MET A 49 -16.00 0.55 8.83
N GLY A 50 -17.00 -0.29 9.11
CA GLY A 50 -18.33 0.15 9.57
C GLY A 50 -19.14 0.95 8.54
N VAL A 51 -18.75 0.89 7.26
CA VAL A 51 -19.42 1.60 6.16
C VAL A 51 -19.92 0.60 5.13
N GLY A 52 -21.24 0.64 4.85
CA GLY A 52 -21.89 -0.22 3.86
C GLY A 52 -22.00 -1.69 4.28
N ASP A 53 -22.51 -2.52 3.37
CA ASP A 53 -22.55 -3.98 3.57
C ASP A 53 -21.23 -4.60 3.11
N GLY A 54 -20.42 -5.00 4.08
CA GLY A 54 -19.13 -5.65 3.88
C GLY A 54 -19.19 -7.17 3.73
N SER A 55 -20.37 -7.79 3.90
CA SER A 55 -20.54 -9.25 3.98
C SER A 55 -19.99 -9.99 2.77
N ARG A 56 -20.17 -9.43 1.56
CA ARG A 56 -19.63 -10.01 0.31
C ARG A 56 -18.11 -10.08 0.34
N VAL A 57 -17.45 -9.01 0.79
CA VAL A 57 -15.98 -8.93 0.84
C VAL A 57 -15.43 -9.81 1.96
N GLU A 58 -16.11 -9.83 3.12
CA GLU A 58 -15.78 -10.74 4.22
C GLU A 58 -15.82 -12.21 3.77
N ASN A 59 -16.87 -12.60 3.04
CA ASN A 59 -17.04 -13.95 2.53
C ASN A 59 -15.96 -14.33 1.51
N ILE A 60 -15.53 -13.40 0.65
CA ILE A 60 -14.42 -13.61 -0.28
C ILE A 60 -13.13 -13.89 0.50
N ALA A 61 -12.78 -13.03 1.45
CA ALA A 61 -11.57 -13.21 2.27
C ALA A 61 -11.57 -14.53 3.04
N ARG A 62 -12.74 -14.95 3.55
CA ARG A 62 -12.91 -16.24 4.22
C ARG A 62 -12.75 -17.42 3.27
N SER A 63 -13.32 -17.33 2.07
CA SER A 63 -13.18 -18.36 1.03
C SER A 63 -11.73 -18.50 0.58
N ASP A 64 -11.04 -17.39 0.33
CA ASP A 64 -9.63 -17.37 -0.06
C ASP A 64 -8.75 -17.99 1.03
N ALA A 65 -9.04 -17.67 2.30
CA ALA A 65 -8.35 -18.27 3.43
C ALA A 65 -8.52 -19.79 3.48
N SER A 66 -9.76 -20.27 3.32
CA SER A 66 -10.05 -21.70 3.32
C SER A 66 -9.40 -22.44 2.15
N GLN A 67 -9.39 -21.85 0.95
CA GLN A 67 -8.79 -22.49 -0.23
C GLN A 67 -7.27 -22.57 -0.15
N ARG A 68 -6.63 -21.60 0.50
CA ARG A 68 -5.16 -21.48 0.59
C ARG A 68 -4.58 -22.00 1.90
N GLY A 69 -5.44 -22.44 2.83
CA GLY A 69 -5.02 -22.84 4.18
C GLY A 69 -4.50 -21.68 5.03
N TRP A 70 -4.92 -20.44 4.74
CA TRP A 70 -4.56 -19.25 5.50
C TRP A 70 -5.49 -19.05 6.70
N ILE A 71 -5.01 -18.32 7.70
CA ILE A 71 -5.79 -17.86 8.84
C ILE A 71 -6.65 -16.69 8.37
N PHE A 72 -7.96 -16.78 8.56
CA PHE A 72 -8.86 -15.65 8.38
C PHE A 72 -8.86 -14.78 9.64
N GLU A 73 -8.69 -13.47 9.48
CA GLU A 73 -8.77 -12.49 10.56
C GLU A 73 -9.73 -11.36 10.19
N LYS A 74 -10.63 -11.01 11.10
CA LYS A 74 -11.48 -9.83 11.00
C LYS A 74 -10.94 -8.74 11.92
N ILE A 75 -10.59 -7.61 11.35
CA ILE A 75 -10.01 -6.46 12.04
C ILE A 75 -11.04 -5.34 12.04
N THR A 76 -11.35 -4.79 13.20
CA THR A 76 -12.19 -3.59 13.30
C THR A 76 -11.36 -2.36 12.89
N GLY A 77 -11.78 -1.68 11.84
CA GLY A 77 -11.18 -0.43 11.39
C GLY A 77 -11.73 0.77 12.16
N ASP A 78 -10.92 1.82 12.32
CA ASP A 78 -11.35 3.10 12.87
C ASP A 78 -11.32 4.18 11.78
N MET A 79 -12.46 4.85 11.60
CA MET A 79 -12.64 5.96 10.67
C MET A 79 -12.19 7.31 11.26
N VAL A 80 -11.45 7.33 12.37
CA VAL A 80 -10.99 8.55 13.06
C VAL A 80 -10.28 9.52 12.13
N LEU A 81 -9.36 9.06 11.28
CA LEU A 81 -8.64 9.94 10.35
C LEU A 81 -9.57 10.56 9.30
N VAL A 82 -10.50 9.79 8.74
CA VAL A 82 -11.48 10.31 7.77
C VAL A 82 -12.41 11.32 8.43
N ARG A 83 -12.87 11.05 9.66
CA ARG A 83 -13.67 12.00 10.44
C ARG A 83 -12.90 13.29 10.70
N ARG A 84 -11.66 13.19 11.19
CA ARG A 84 -10.78 14.34 11.44
C ARG A 84 -10.55 15.18 10.19
N LEU A 85 -10.31 14.52 9.05
CA LEU A 85 -10.15 15.19 7.76
C LEU A 85 -11.37 16.04 7.41
N LEU A 86 -12.59 15.50 7.56
CA LEU A 86 -13.83 16.18 7.20
C LEU A 86 -14.25 17.28 8.19
N PHE A 87 -13.97 17.11 9.48
CA PHE A 87 -14.35 18.05 10.53
C PHE A 87 -13.29 19.11 10.85
N GLY A 88 -12.14 19.09 10.17
CA GLY A 88 -11.08 20.09 10.36
C GLY A 88 -10.22 19.89 11.60
N ASP A 89 -10.23 18.70 12.20
CA ASP A 89 -9.36 18.34 13.34
C ASP A 89 -8.02 17.82 12.82
N TRP A 90 -7.17 18.73 12.34
CA TRP A 90 -5.90 18.40 11.66
C TRP A 90 -4.66 18.58 12.56
N GLU A 91 -4.83 18.76 13.87
CA GLU A 91 -3.72 19.11 14.78
C GLU A 91 -2.61 18.05 14.84
N ARG A 92 -2.99 16.78 14.65
CA ARG A 92 -2.09 15.63 14.69
C ARG A 92 -2.49 14.68 13.57
N ASP A 93 -1.52 13.98 12.99
CA ASP A 93 -1.69 13.02 11.88
C ASP A 93 -1.86 13.63 10.46
N PHE A 94 -1.80 14.97 10.32
CA PHE A 94 -1.93 15.64 9.02
C PHE A 94 -0.81 16.65 8.78
N LEU A 95 -0.38 16.76 7.51
CA LEU A 95 0.44 17.87 7.04
C LEU A 95 -0.50 18.94 6.48
N VAL A 96 -0.59 20.07 7.18
CA VAL A 96 -1.36 21.25 6.73
C VAL A 96 -0.42 22.17 5.96
N LEU A 97 -0.81 22.53 4.73
CA LEU A 97 -0.07 23.49 3.90
C LEU A 97 -0.74 24.86 3.99
N GLU A 98 0.03 25.84 4.46
CA GLU A 98 -0.36 27.24 4.40
C GLU A 98 -0.28 27.78 2.97
N PRO A 99 -1.03 28.86 2.64
CA PRO A 99 -0.94 29.49 1.33
C PRO A 99 0.50 29.80 0.92
N GLY A 100 0.90 29.30 -0.25
CA GLY A 100 2.25 29.44 -0.80
C GLY A 100 3.18 28.27 -0.48
N GLN A 101 2.89 27.42 0.52
CA GLN A 101 3.70 26.24 0.79
C GLN A 101 3.48 25.14 -0.25
N SER A 102 4.52 24.32 -0.46
CA SER A 102 4.49 23.14 -1.34
C SER A 102 4.94 21.88 -0.60
N LEU A 103 4.43 20.73 -1.05
CA LEU A 103 4.81 19.41 -0.54
C LEU A 103 6.26 19.07 -0.94
N LYS A 104 7.02 18.49 -0.01
CA LYS A 104 8.37 17.98 -0.25
C LYS A 104 8.58 16.64 0.47
N MET A 105 9.34 15.73 -0.16
CA MET A 105 9.88 14.54 0.51
C MET A 105 11.06 14.92 1.41
N THR A 106 11.00 14.54 2.68
CA THR A 106 12.07 14.84 3.66
C THR A 106 13.11 13.72 3.77
N PHE A 107 12.75 12.50 3.36
CA PHE A 107 13.60 11.30 3.48
C PHE A 107 14.09 11.02 4.91
N ASP A 108 13.30 11.44 5.91
CA ASP A 108 13.49 11.19 7.33
C ASP A 108 12.24 10.52 7.93
N GLU A 109 12.16 10.43 9.25
CA GLU A 109 11.01 9.85 9.98
C GLU A 109 9.68 10.53 9.64
N ASN A 110 9.69 11.78 9.19
CA ASN A 110 8.48 12.50 8.82
C ASN A 110 7.95 12.10 7.44
N VAL A 111 8.80 11.50 6.58
CA VAL A 111 8.54 11.10 5.18
C VAL A 111 8.25 12.28 4.25
N ILE A 112 7.33 13.17 4.63
CA ILE A 112 6.85 14.35 3.92
C ILE A 112 6.88 15.61 4.82
N GLY A 113 7.02 16.78 4.20
CA GLY A 113 6.98 18.08 4.86
C GLY A 113 6.59 19.21 3.92
N CYS A 114 6.65 20.45 4.41
CA CYS A 114 6.31 21.66 3.66
C CYS A 114 7.55 22.52 3.38
N VAL A 115 7.57 23.18 2.21
CA VAL A 115 8.60 24.16 1.84
C VAL A 115 7.96 25.44 1.32
N LEU A 116 8.51 26.59 1.70
CA LEU A 116 8.14 27.88 1.09
C LEU A 116 8.68 27.93 -0.35
N PRO A 117 7.98 28.58 -1.28
CA PRO A 117 8.45 28.68 -2.65
C PRO A 117 9.74 29.50 -2.64
N ALA A 118 10.78 29.01 -3.31
CA ALA A 118 12.02 29.74 -3.44
C ALA A 118 11.71 31.12 -4.06
N THR A 119 12.08 32.19 -3.37
CA THR A 119 12.01 33.54 -3.93
C THR A 119 13.03 33.60 -5.06
N THR A 120 12.58 33.36 -6.29
CA THR A 120 13.39 33.60 -7.49
C THR A 120 13.59 35.10 -7.63
N ASN A 121 14.54 35.67 -6.89
CA ASN A 121 15.14 36.95 -7.22
C ASN A 121 16.13 36.70 -8.35
N GLN A 122 15.64 36.69 -9.59
CA GLN A 122 16.49 36.96 -10.74
C GLN A 122 16.63 38.48 -10.85
N THR A 123 17.86 38.95 -10.65
CA THR A 123 18.29 40.32 -10.93
C THR A 123 18.88 40.38 -12.33
#